data_AF-A0A1G2TG45-F1
#
_entry.id   AF-A0A1G2TG45-F1
#
_cell.length_a   1.000
_cell.length_b   1.000
_cell.length_c   1.000
_cell.angle_alpha   90.00
_cell.angle_beta   90.00
_cell.angle_gamma   90.00
#
_symmetry.space_group_name_H-M   'P 1'
#
loop_
_entity.id
_entity.type
_entity.pdbx_description
1 polymer ?
#
loop_
_entity_poly.entity_id
_entity_poly.type
_entity_poly.pdbx_seq_one_letter_code
_entity_poly.pdbx_strand_id
1 'polypeptide(L)'
;MSETAAKSHKLASAVYLITGFFGDHEPMKWKLRDLSLNLMAENGKDKSSIAREILSLFGIAKNAGLVSDQNYEILSQELTKFMKWLENPLKSIFIEEAAPLREALPRPAERESIKDNYIEKRPIDRPALKEFGVVSVKKNSRQSIIIALLKRKKEIMIKDVSPLIEGCSEKTIQRELLSMVAQGILKKTGEKRWSRYSLA
;
A
#
# COMPACT_ATOMS: atom_id res chain seq x y z
N MET A 1 22.84 15.69 10.88
CA MET A 1 23.05 14.77 9.74
C MET A 1 23.07 15.61 8.47
N SER A 2 24.03 15.40 7.57
CA SER A 2 24.03 16.09 6.27
C SER A 2 22.80 15.69 5.43
N GLU A 3 22.30 16.59 4.58
CA GLU A 3 21.16 16.30 3.70
C GLU A 3 21.45 15.09 2.80
N THR A 4 22.70 14.94 2.34
CA THR A 4 23.20 13.76 1.62
C THR A 4 22.97 12.47 2.41
N ALA A 5 23.36 12.46 3.69
CA ALA A 5 23.27 11.27 4.53
C ALA A 5 21.80 10.85 4.75
N ALA A 6 20.90 11.82 4.91
CA ALA A 6 19.46 11.53 5.03
C ALA A 6 18.89 10.88 3.75
N LYS A 7 19.26 11.38 2.56
CA LYS A 7 18.83 10.80 1.28
C LYS A 7 19.46 9.43 1.02
N SER A 8 20.76 9.26 1.27
CA SER A 8 21.44 7.96 1.21
C SER A 8 20.78 6.93 2.14
N HIS A 9 20.43 7.32 3.37
CA HIS A 9 19.77 6.44 4.33
C HIS A 9 18.36 6.00 3.87
N LYS A 10 17.59 6.92 3.28
CA LYS A 10 16.27 6.61 2.72
C LYS A 10 16.38 5.61 1.56
N LEU A 11 17.36 5.80 0.67
CA LEU A 11 17.64 4.86 -0.42
C LEU A 11 18.06 3.50 0.11
N ALA A 12 19.00 3.45 1.07
CA ALA A 12 19.43 2.20 1.68
C ALA A 12 18.26 1.45 2.32
N SER A 13 17.38 2.15 3.03
CA SER A 13 16.16 1.56 3.60
C SER A 13 15.28 0.92 2.52
N ALA A 14 15.08 1.59 1.39
CA ALA A 14 14.29 1.06 0.27
C ALA A 14 14.95 -0.19 -0.34
N VAL A 15 16.27 -0.20 -0.51
CA VAL A 15 17.03 -1.36 -1.00
C VAL A 15 16.87 -2.55 -0.04
N TYR A 16 16.98 -2.34 1.27
CA TYR A 16 16.80 -3.40 2.26
C TYR A 16 15.38 -3.97 2.28
N LEU A 17 14.36 -3.11 2.12
CA LEU A 17 12.96 -3.54 2.05
C LEU A 17 12.70 -4.42 0.82
N ILE A 18 13.22 -4.03 -0.35
CA ILE A 18 12.97 -4.76 -1.60
C ILE A 18 13.80 -6.04 -1.67
N THR A 19 15.07 -5.99 -1.28
CA THR A 19 15.91 -7.19 -1.16
C THR A 19 15.46 -8.14 -0.05
N GLY A 20 14.54 -7.71 0.83
CA GLY A 20 13.86 -8.58 1.79
C GLY A 20 13.02 -9.68 1.14
N PHE A 21 12.56 -9.47 -0.10
CA PHE A 21 11.79 -10.46 -0.86
C PHE A 21 12.67 -11.44 -1.65
N PHE A 22 13.99 -11.22 -1.68
CA PHE A 22 14.91 -12.06 -2.44
C PHE A 22 15.24 -13.31 -1.61
N GLY A 23 15.38 -14.46 -2.29
CA GLY A 23 15.81 -15.70 -1.64
C GLY A 23 17.21 -15.56 -1.02
N ASP A 24 17.51 -16.33 0.02
CA ASP A 24 18.80 -16.22 0.73
C ASP A 24 20.00 -16.69 -0.11
N HIS A 25 19.74 -17.52 -1.13
CA HIS A 25 20.73 -18.00 -2.10
C HIS A 25 20.94 -17.03 -3.28
N GLU A 26 20.16 -15.94 -3.36
CA GLU A 26 20.28 -14.97 -4.45
C GLU A 26 21.49 -14.04 -4.20
N PRO A 27 22.57 -14.12 -4.99
CA PRO A 27 23.78 -13.32 -4.75
C PRO A 27 23.52 -11.81 -4.85
N MET A 28 22.57 -11.39 -5.69
CA MET A 28 22.20 -9.98 -5.84
C MET A 28 21.69 -9.36 -4.53
N LYS A 29 21.06 -10.16 -3.66
CA LYS A 29 20.55 -9.70 -2.35
C LYS A 29 21.68 -9.10 -1.50
N TRP A 30 22.77 -9.85 -1.37
CA TRP A 30 23.90 -9.45 -0.54
C TRP A 30 24.71 -8.34 -1.19
N LYS A 31 24.91 -8.42 -2.51
CA LYS A 31 25.62 -7.38 -3.27
C LYS A 31 24.90 -6.03 -3.23
N LEU A 32 23.59 -5.99 -3.40
CA LEU A 32 22.79 -4.76 -3.30
C LEU A 32 22.84 -4.15 -1.90
N ARG A 33 22.79 -4.99 -0.86
CA ARG A 33 22.90 -4.54 0.53
C ARG A 33 24.27 -3.95 0.84
N ASP A 34 25.35 -4.59 0.38
CA ASP A 34 26.71 -4.06 0.52
C ASP A 34 26.87 -2.70 -0.18
N LEU A 35 26.40 -2.58 -1.42
CA LEU A 35 26.41 -1.30 -2.15
C LEU A 35 25.61 -0.21 -1.44
N SER A 36 24.46 -0.56 -0.83
CA SER A 36 23.65 0.40 -0.09
C SER A 36 24.32 0.90 1.21
N LEU A 37 25.11 0.06 1.87
CA LEU A 37 25.92 0.47 3.03
C LEU A 37 27.07 1.38 2.57
N ASN A 38 27.72 1.04 1.45
CA ASN A 38 28.75 1.89 0.84
C ASN A 38 28.21 3.26 0.41
N LEU A 39 26.94 3.34 -0.02
CA LEU A 39 26.27 4.60 -0.35
C LEU A 39 26.06 5.52 0.88
N MET A 40 25.90 4.92 2.07
CA MET A 40 25.75 5.63 3.34
C MET A 40 27.08 6.12 3.92
N ALA A 41 28.18 5.45 3.60
CA ALA A 41 29.50 5.83 4.10
C ALA A 41 29.86 7.27 3.70
N GLU A 42 30.35 8.07 4.65
CA GLU A 42 30.74 9.46 4.40
C GLU A 42 32.09 9.57 3.65
N ASN A 43 32.98 8.60 3.84
CA ASN A 43 34.35 8.61 3.29
C ASN A 43 34.58 7.58 2.16
N GLY A 44 33.51 7.12 1.51
CA GLY A 44 33.56 6.08 0.48
C GLY A 44 33.51 6.64 -0.96
N LYS A 45 33.94 5.78 -1.90
CA LYS A 45 33.89 5.90 -3.38
C LYS A 45 32.77 6.80 -3.93
N ASP A 46 32.99 7.35 -5.13
CA ASP A 46 32.01 8.15 -5.87
C ASP A 46 30.57 7.59 -5.74
N LYS A 47 29.76 8.30 -4.96
CA LYS A 47 28.37 7.92 -4.64
C LYS A 47 27.52 7.83 -5.90
N SER A 48 27.88 8.58 -6.96
CA SER A 48 27.21 8.50 -8.26
C SER A 48 27.49 7.15 -8.93
N SER A 49 28.74 6.69 -8.90
CA SER A 49 29.12 5.36 -9.40
C SER A 49 28.39 4.23 -8.68
N ILE A 50 28.33 4.29 -7.33
CA ILE A 50 27.60 3.29 -6.53
C ILE A 50 26.10 3.30 -6.86
N ALA A 51 25.47 4.47 -6.95
CA ALA A 51 24.06 4.59 -7.30
C ALA A 51 23.76 4.00 -8.69
N ARG A 52 24.68 4.17 -9.65
CA ARG A 52 24.58 3.58 -10.99
C ARG A 52 24.70 2.06 -10.96
N GLU A 53 25.63 1.51 -10.19
CA GLU A 53 25.77 0.06 -10.00
C GLU A 53 24.50 -0.55 -9.39
N ILE A 54 23.94 0.10 -8.37
CA ILE A 54 22.66 -0.30 -7.76
C ILE A 54 21.54 -0.30 -8.80
N LEU A 55 21.43 0.75 -9.62
CA LEU A 55 20.41 0.85 -10.67
C LEU A 55 20.53 -0.30 -11.70
N SER A 56 21.74 -0.59 -12.16
CA SER A 56 21.99 -1.69 -13.10
C SER A 56 21.59 -3.04 -12.52
N LEU A 57 21.93 -3.31 -11.26
CA LEU A 57 21.53 -4.55 -10.58
C LEU A 57 20.01 -4.67 -10.41
N PHE A 58 19.32 -3.57 -10.08
CA PHE A 58 17.85 -3.57 -10.04
C PHE A 58 17.22 -3.81 -11.42
N GLY A 59 17.87 -3.37 -12.50
CA GLY A 59 17.46 -3.68 -13.88
C GLY A 59 17.53 -5.18 -14.18
N ILE A 60 18.62 -5.84 -13.75
CA ILE A 60 18.76 -7.29 -13.86
C ILE A 60 17.69 -7.98 -12.98
N ALA A 61 17.50 -7.54 -11.74
CA ALA A 61 16.51 -8.11 -10.82
C ALA A 61 15.07 -7.98 -11.36
N LYS A 62 14.75 -6.87 -12.03
CA LYS A 62 13.48 -6.67 -12.73
C LYS A 62 13.31 -7.69 -13.86
N ASN A 63 14.32 -7.81 -14.73
CA ASN A 63 14.28 -8.74 -15.86
C ASN A 63 14.21 -10.21 -15.41
N ALA A 64 14.80 -10.52 -14.26
CA ALA A 64 14.73 -11.83 -13.61
C ALA A 64 13.39 -12.08 -12.88
N GLY A 65 12.49 -11.10 -12.83
CA GLY A 65 11.20 -11.21 -12.13
C GLY A 65 11.30 -11.16 -10.60
N LEU A 66 12.47 -10.80 -10.05
CA LEU A 66 12.70 -10.67 -8.60
C LEU A 66 12.09 -9.38 -8.03
N VAL A 67 11.86 -8.38 -8.89
CA VAL A 67 11.28 -7.08 -8.54
C VAL A 67 10.17 -6.75 -9.54
N SER A 68 9.02 -6.29 -9.06
CA SER A 68 7.92 -5.84 -9.92
C SER A 68 8.30 -4.60 -10.73
N ASP A 69 7.68 -4.42 -11.90
CA ASP A 69 7.87 -3.24 -12.74
C ASP A 69 7.68 -1.93 -11.98
N GLN A 70 6.64 -1.88 -11.15
CA GLN A 70 6.30 -0.71 -10.34
C GLN A 70 7.38 -0.38 -9.30
N ASN A 71 7.89 -1.40 -8.60
CA ASN A 71 8.94 -1.18 -7.59
C ASN A 71 10.25 -0.75 -8.23
N TYR A 72 10.57 -1.34 -9.40
CA TYR A 72 11.72 -0.92 -10.19
C TYR A 72 11.59 0.53 -10.67
N GLU A 73 10.42 0.94 -11.17
CA GLU A 73 10.19 2.29 -11.66
C GLU A 73 10.35 3.34 -10.55
N ILE A 74 9.76 3.11 -9.37
CA ILE A 74 9.91 4.02 -8.21
C ILE A 74 11.39 4.12 -7.79
N LEU A 75 12.08 2.98 -7.64
CA LEU A 75 13.49 2.98 -7.25
C LEU A 75 14.39 3.67 -8.27
N SER A 76 14.17 3.40 -9.56
CA SER A 76 15.00 3.95 -10.63
C SER A 76 14.84 5.46 -10.74
N GLN A 77 13.62 5.98 -10.57
CA GLN A 77 13.37 7.42 -10.49
C GLN A 77 14.08 8.06 -9.29
N GLU A 78 13.97 7.46 -8.11
CA GLU A 78 14.61 8.01 -6.89
C GLU A 78 16.15 7.96 -6.96
N LEU A 79 16.73 6.87 -7.46
CA LEU A 79 18.18 6.76 -7.69
C LEU A 79 18.65 7.80 -8.71
N THR A 80 17.88 8.03 -9.78
CA THR A 80 18.21 9.03 -10.80
C THR A 80 18.14 10.45 -10.23
N LYS A 81 17.12 10.77 -9.43
CA LYS A 81 17.02 12.05 -8.72
C LYS A 81 18.21 12.25 -7.77
N PHE A 82 18.60 11.20 -7.05
CA PHE A 82 19.76 11.23 -6.16
C PHE A 82 21.08 11.45 -6.91
N MET A 83 21.29 10.79 -8.06
CA MET A 83 22.47 11.04 -8.90
C MET A 83 22.53 12.49 -9.40
N LYS A 84 21.41 13.03 -9.90
CA LYS A 84 21.32 14.45 -10.32
C LYS A 84 21.60 15.43 -9.17
N TRP A 85 21.13 15.08 -7.98
CA TRP A 85 21.36 15.86 -6.75
C TRP A 85 22.84 15.87 -6.35
N LEU A 86 23.53 14.73 -6.48
CA LEU A 86 24.98 14.65 -6.25
C LEU A 86 25.78 15.49 -7.25
N GLU A 87 25.36 15.54 -8.52
CA GLU A 87 26.02 16.33 -9.56
C GLU A 87 25.82 17.85 -9.38
N ASN A 88 24.68 18.28 -8.80
CA ASN A 88 24.39 19.70 -8.58
C ASN A 88 23.69 19.96 -7.22
N PRO A 89 24.41 19.86 -6.09
CA PRO A 89 23.81 20.04 -4.76
C PRO A 89 23.16 21.41 -4.56
N LEU A 90 23.72 22.45 -5.18
CA LEU A 90 23.25 23.84 -5.04
C LEU A 90 22.01 24.15 -5.88
N LYS A 91 21.83 23.55 -7.07
CA LYS A 91 20.63 23.80 -7.90
C LYS A 91 19.37 23.15 -7.30
N SER A 92 19.52 22.05 -6.54
CA SER A 92 18.37 21.42 -5.88
C SER A 92 17.82 22.21 -4.69
N ILE A 93 18.65 23.01 -4.01
CA ILE A 93 18.19 23.88 -2.90
C ILE A 93 17.28 24.99 -3.45
N PHE A 94 17.61 25.56 -4.61
CA PHE A 94 16.78 26.57 -5.27
C PHE A 94 15.53 26.01 -5.94
N ILE A 95 15.41 24.70 -6.16
CA ILE A 95 14.18 24.08 -6.68
C ILE A 95 13.16 23.80 -5.56
N GLU A 96 13.59 23.67 -4.31
CA GLU A 96 12.64 23.59 -3.18
C GLU A 96 11.99 24.94 -2.84
N GLU A 97 12.71 26.05 -3.01
CA GLU A 97 12.17 27.41 -2.77
C GLU A 97 11.51 28.04 -4.01
N ALA A 98 11.84 27.57 -5.22
CA ALA A 98 11.16 27.95 -6.46
C ALA A 98 10.08 26.94 -6.88
N ALA A 99 9.45 26.25 -5.93
CA ALA A 99 8.05 25.89 -6.15
C ALA A 99 7.33 27.23 -6.40
N PRO A 100 6.74 27.46 -7.58
CA PRO A 100 5.96 28.67 -7.77
C PRO A 100 4.95 28.71 -6.64
N LEU A 101 4.98 29.81 -5.87
CA LEU A 101 3.90 30.29 -5.03
C LEU A 101 2.62 29.70 -5.56
N ARG A 102 2.05 28.74 -4.82
CA ARG A 102 0.80 28.04 -5.10
C ARG A 102 0.09 28.73 -6.25
N GLU A 103 0.35 28.29 -7.48
CA GLU A 103 -0.56 28.62 -8.56
C GLU A 103 -1.83 28.00 -8.05
N ALA A 104 -2.72 28.87 -7.56
CA ALA A 104 -3.89 28.47 -6.82
C ALA A 104 -4.52 27.41 -7.71
N LEU A 105 -4.61 26.16 -7.20
CA LEU A 105 -5.37 25.11 -7.86
C LEU A 105 -6.59 25.82 -8.43
N PRO A 106 -6.84 25.76 -9.75
CA PRO A 106 -7.97 26.46 -10.33
C PRO A 106 -9.13 26.15 -9.42
N ARG A 107 -9.70 27.20 -8.80
CA ARG A 107 -10.87 27.01 -7.94
C ARG A 107 -11.78 26.12 -8.77
N PRO A 108 -12.23 24.97 -8.24
CA PRO A 108 -13.11 24.11 -9.02
C PRO A 108 -14.15 25.05 -9.57
N ALA A 109 -14.19 25.17 -10.91
CA ALA A 109 -15.13 26.06 -11.57
C ALA A 109 -16.44 25.81 -10.85
N GLU A 110 -17.02 26.87 -10.29
CA GLU A 110 -18.36 26.77 -9.70
C GLU A 110 -19.13 25.95 -10.70
N ARG A 111 -19.49 24.72 -10.30
CA ARG A 111 -20.30 23.89 -11.15
C ARG A 111 -21.50 24.77 -11.38
N GLU A 112 -21.67 25.30 -12.59
CA GLU A 112 -22.97 25.76 -13.02
C GLU A 112 -23.91 24.69 -12.52
N SER A 113 -24.85 25.07 -11.66
CA SER A 113 -25.74 24.12 -11.03
C SER A 113 -26.33 23.33 -12.18
N ILE A 114 -25.85 22.10 -12.38
CA ILE A 114 -26.54 21.14 -13.21
C ILE A 114 -27.75 20.88 -12.35
N LYS A 115 -28.81 21.67 -12.59
CA LYS A 115 -30.15 21.34 -12.18
C LYS A 115 -30.31 19.94 -12.68
N ASP A 116 -30.40 18.99 -11.76
CA ASP A 116 -30.97 17.71 -12.08
C ASP A 116 -32.30 18.03 -12.75
N ASN A 117 -32.39 17.79 -14.05
CA ASN A 117 -33.66 17.49 -14.68
C ASN A 117 -34.07 16.15 -14.08
N TYR A 118 -34.53 16.22 -12.83
CA TYR A 118 -35.35 15.21 -12.24
C TYR A 118 -36.62 15.21 -13.07
N ILE A 119 -36.64 14.37 -14.09
CA ILE A 119 -37.89 13.92 -14.66
C ILE A 119 -38.58 13.22 -13.49
N GLU A 120 -39.56 13.90 -12.89
CA GLU A 120 -40.51 13.29 -11.97
C GLU A 120 -41.09 12.07 -12.69
N LYS A 121 -40.53 10.89 -12.40
CA LYS A 121 -41.20 9.64 -12.70
C LYS A 121 -42.45 9.67 -11.84
N ARG A 122 -43.57 9.99 -12.50
CA ARG A 122 -44.93 9.81 -11.98
C ARG A 122 -45.02 8.49 -11.20
N PRO A 123 -45.79 8.45 -10.11
CA PRO A 123 -45.96 7.22 -9.36
C PRO A 123 -46.55 6.17 -10.31
N ILE A 124 -45.73 5.18 -10.67
CA ILE A 124 -46.21 3.98 -11.32
C ILE A 124 -46.92 3.21 -10.21
N ASP A 125 -48.24 3.11 -10.32
CA ASP A 125 -49.05 2.20 -9.53
C ASP A 125 -48.39 0.82 -9.54
N ARG A 126 -47.79 0.44 -8.41
CA ARG A 126 -47.24 -0.91 -8.25
C ARG A 126 -48.44 -1.83 -8.01
N PRO A 127 -48.72 -2.79 -8.90
CA PRO A 127 -49.69 -3.82 -8.60
C PRO A 127 -49.26 -4.59 -7.35
N ALA A 128 -50.25 -4.97 -6.55
CA ALA A 128 -50.06 -5.73 -5.32
C ALA A 128 -49.14 -6.94 -5.52
N LEU A 129 -48.22 -7.10 -4.58
CA LEU A 129 -47.27 -8.21 -4.47
C LEU A 129 -47.97 -9.55 -4.69
N LYS A 130 -47.63 -10.24 -5.79
CA LYS A 130 -47.80 -11.68 -5.87
C LYS A 130 -46.65 -12.34 -5.10
N GLU A 131 -47.04 -13.07 -4.07
CA GLU A 131 -46.21 -13.97 -3.29
C GLU A 131 -45.38 -14.88 -4.21
N PHE A 132 -44.06 -14.71 -4.20
CA PHE A 132 -43.13 -15.77 -4.60
C PHE A 132 -41.85 -15.68 -3.77
N GLY A 133 -41.68 -16.64 -2.88
CA GLY A 133 -40.39 -17.28 -2.59
C GLY A 133 -39.42 -16.49 -1.69
N VAL A 134 -39.46 -16.82 -0.40
CA VAL A 134 -38.39 -16.58 0.57
C VAL A 134 -37.01 -16.93 -0.01
N VAL A 135 -36.16 -15.93 -0.29
CA VAL A 135 -34.70 -16.10 -0.36
C VAL A 135 -34.02 -14.93 0.36
N SER A 136 -34.21 -14.86 1.68
CA SER A 136 -33.50 -13.95 2.57
C SER A 136 -32.22 -14.57 3.17
N VAL A 137 -31.44 -15.31 2.38
CA VAL A 137 -30.24 -15.99 2.90
C VAL A 137 -29.13 -15.94 1.87
N LYS A 138 -28.22 -14.96 1.97
CA LYS A 138 -26.81 -15.09 1.51
C LYS A 138 -25.86 -13.93 1.80
N LYS A 139 -26.24 -12.88 2.54
CA LYS A 139 -25.26 -11.89 3.05
C LYS A 139 -24.50 -12.34 4.30
N ASN A 140 -25.01 -13.33 5.06
CA ASN A 140 -24.46 -13.72 6.37
C ASN A 140 -23.71 -15.07 6.46
N SER A 141 -23.48 -15.79 5.36
CA SER A 141 -22.77 -17.10 5.44
C SER A 141 -21.34 -16.96 5.99
N ARG A 142 -20.63 -15.89 5.61
CA ARG A 142 -19.24 -15.65 6.06
C ARG A 142 -19.20 -15.20 7.52
N GLN A 143 -20.11 -14.33 7.91
CA GLN A 143 -20.19 -13.80 9.28
C GLN A 143 -20.62 -14.90 10.26
N SER A 144 -21.50 -15.83 9.86
CA SER A 144 -21.88 -16.96 10.71
C SER A 144 -20.72 -17.92 10.96
N ILE A 145 -19.86 -18.17 9.96
CA ILE A 145 -18.62 -18.96 10.12
C ILE A 145 -17.66 -18.27 11.12
N ILE A 146 -17.48 -16.95 10.99
CA ILE A 146 -16.66 -16.16 11.91
C ILE A 146 -17.21 -16.26 13.35
N ILE A 147 -18.51 -16.04 13.54
CA ILE A 147 -19.16 -16.14 14.86
C ILE A 147 -19.04 -17.56 15.43
N ALA A 148 -19.23 -18.60 14.61
CA ALA A 148 -19.09 -20.00 15.04
C ALA A 148 -17.67 -20.30 15.52
N LEU A 149 -16.66 -19.69 14.90
CA LEU A 149 -15.28 -19.85 15.32
C LEU A 149 -14.94 -19.09 16.61
N LEU A 150 -15.45 -17.87 16.76
CA LEU A 150 -15.34 -17.08 18.01
C LEU A 150 -16.03 -17.73 19.21
N LYS A 151 -17.07 -18.55 18.99
CA LYS A 151 -17.67 -19.36 20.07
C LYS A 151 -16.76 -20.49 20.56
N ARG A 152 -15.86 -20.99 19.71
CA ARG A 152 -14.91 -22.07 20.04
C ARG A 152 -13.57 -21.54 20.53
N LYS A 153 -13.09 -20.44 19.93
CA LYS A 153 -11.86 -19.73 20.31
C LYS A 153 -12.20 -18.36 20.88
N LYS A 154 -11.79 -18.11 22.13
CA LYS A 154 -12.02 -16.84 22.85
C LYS A 154 -11.54 -15.61 22.07
N GLU A 155 -10.48 -15.76 21.28
CA GLU A 155 -9.90 -14.71 20.44
C GLU A 155 -9.43 -15.29 19.11
N ILE A 156 -9.54 -14.49 18.04
CA ILE A 156 -9.21 -14.90 16.68
C ILE A 156 -8.33 -13.85 16.00
N MET A 157 -7.41 -14.30 15.14
CA MET A 157 -6.65 -13.41 14.25
C MET A 157 -7.09 -13.62 12.79
N ILE A 158 -6.73 -12.67 11.92
CA ILE A 158 -7.02 -12.76 10.48
C ILE A 158 -6.50 -14.09 9.89
N LYS A 159 -5.33 -14.56 10.34
CA LYS A 159 -4.73 -15.84 9.92
C LYS A 159 -5.54 -17.08 10.34
N ASP A 160 -6.27 -17.01 11.46
CA ASP A 160 -7.13 -18.12 11.90
C ASP A 160 -8.39 -18.24 11.02
N VAL A 161 -8.85 -17.13 10.44
CA VAL A 161 -10.09 -17.07 9.64
C VAL A 161 -9.82 -17.36 8.17
N SER A 162 -8.65 -16.97 7.65
CA SER A 162 -8.25 -17.18 6.26
C SER A 162 -8.41 -18.61 5.72
N PRO A 163 -8.04 -19.69 6.46
CA PRO A 163 -8.17 -21.05 5.94
C PRO A 163 -9.60 -21.59 5.92
N LEU A 164 -10.57 -20.91 6.54
CA LEU A 164 -11.95 -21.40 6.69
C LEU A 164 -12.94 -20.79 5.70
N ILE A 165 -12.51 -19.76 4.98
CA ILE A 165 -13.34 -19.07 3.99
C ILE A 165 -12.65 -19.19 2.64
N GLU A 166 -13.11 -20.14 1.83
CA GLU A 166 -12.60 -20.34 0.46
C GLU A 166 -13.01 -19.15 -0.44
N GLY A 167 -12.09 -18.72 -1.32
CA GLY A 167 -12.35 -17.68 -2.32
C GLY A 167 -12.27 -16.23 -1.83
N CYS A 168 -11.73 -15.95 -0.64
CA CYS A 168 -11.56 -14.60 -0.12
C CYS A 168 -10.10 -14.24 0.17
N SER A 169 -9.70 -13.01 -0.17
CA SER A 169 -8.41 -12.46 0.26
C SER A 169 -8.45 -12.03 1.73
N GLU A 170 -7.28 -11.98 2.39
CA GLU A 170 -7.16 -11.45 3.76
C GLU A 170 -7.75 -10.03 3.90
N LYS A 171 -7.65 -9.21 2.85
CA LYS A 171 -8.22 -7.85 2.80
C LYS A 171 -9.75 -7.87 2.87
N THR A 172 -10.39 -8.90 2.31
CA THR A 172 -11.84 -9.08 2.38
C THR A 172 -12.26 -9.46 3.81
N ILE A 173 -11.53 -10.39 4.44
CA ILE A 173 -11.77 -10.79 5.83
C ILE A 173 -11.55 -9.61 6.79
N GLN A 174 -10.52 -8.80 6.53
CA GLN A 174 -10.26 -7.58 7.30
C GLN A 174 -11.43 -6.59 7.21
N ARG A 175 -12.04 -6.39 6.03
CA ARG A 175 -13.24 -5.54 5.88
C ARG A 175 -14.45 -6.10 6.61
N GLU A 176 -14.68 -7.40 6.54
CA GLU A 176 -15.79 -8.06 7.24
C GLU A 176 -15.64 -7.95 8.76
N LEU A 177 -14.44 -8.21 9.30
CA LEU A 177 -14.15 -8.05 10.73
C LEU A 177 -14.32 -6.60 11.18
N LEU A 178 -13.87 -5.62 10.39
CA LEU A 178 -14.10 -4.20 10.68
C LEU A 178 -15.60 -3.83 10.62
N SER A 179 -16.36 -4.39 9.68
CA SER A 179 -17.82 -4.21 9.61
C SER A 179 -18.51 -4.78 10.86
N MET A 180 -18.07 -5.94 11.35
CA MET A 180 -18.62 -6.55 12.57
C MET A 180 -18.23 -5.78 13.84
N VAL A 181 -17.03 -5.16 13.88
CA VAL A 181 -16.63 -4.23 14.95
C VAL A 181 -17.47 -2.96 14.92
N ALA A 182 -17.71 -2.39 13.73
CA ALA A 182 -18.57 -1.21 13.57
C ALA A 182 -20.03 -1.49 13.97
N GLN A 183 -20.50 -2.72 13.77
CA GLN A 183 -21.81 -3.19 14.24
C GLN A 183 -21.84 -3.54 15.75
N GLY A 184 -20.71 -3.46 16.45
CA GLY A 184 -20.62 -3.75 17.88
C GLY A 184 -20.64 -5.25 18.25
N ILE A 185 -20.51 -6.15 17.26
CA ILE A 185 -20.53 -7.61 17.48
C ILE A 185 -19.18 -8.11 18.00
N LEU A 186 -18.08 -7.48 17.57
CA LEU A 186 -16.72 -7.86 17.92
C LEU A 186 -15.96 -6.70 18.58
N LYS A 187 -15.09 -7.03 19.53
CA LYS A 187 -14.07 -6.12 20.07
C LYS A 187 -12.74 -6.38 19.37
N LYS A 188 -12.07 -5.30 18.96
CA LYS A 188 -10.74 -5.33 18.35
C LYS A 188 -9.70 -4.95 19.41
N THR A 189 -8.75 -5.83 19.65
CA THR A 189 -7.60 -5.61 20.54
C THR A 189 -6.32 -5.60 19.71
N GLY A 190 -5.76 -4.42 19.49
CA GLY A 190 -4.53 -4.21 18.71
C GLY A 190 -4.68 -3.24 17.54
N GLU A 191 -3.54 -2.78 17.01
CA GLU A 191 -3.51 -1.67 16.04
C GLU A 191 -3.34 -2.16 14.59
N LYS A 192 -2.53 -3.20 14.38
CA LYS A 192 -2.05 -3.68 13.07
C LYS A 192 -2.62 -5.07 12.70
N ARG A 193 -2.07 -5.76 11.68
CA ARG A 193 -2.56 -7.07 11.17
C ARG A 193 -2.57 -8.23 12.19
N TRP A 194 -1.89 -8.06 13.32
CA TRP A 194 -1.87 -8.96 14.47
C TRP A 194 -2.92 -8.56 15.52
N SER A 195 -3.92 -7.76 15.11
CA SER A 195 -5.09 -7.47 15.93
C SER A 195 -5.84 -8.76 16.25
N ARG A 196 -6.20 -8.89 17.52
CA ARG A 196 -7.04 -9.96 18.03
C ARG A 196 -8.48 -9.46 18.02
N TYR A 197 -9.40 -10.32 17.62
CA TYR A 197 -10.83 -10.04 17.67
C TYR A 197 -11.48 -11.01 18.67
N SER A 198 -12.29 -10.47 19.57
CA SER A 198 -13.09 -11.24 20.53
C SER A 198 -14.56 -10.87 20.38
N LEU A 199 -15.46 -11.72 20.88
CA LEU A 199 -16.86 -11.35 21.01
C LEU A 199 -16.99 -10.17 21.98
N ALA A 200 -17.82 -9.19 21.64
CA ALA A 200 -18.02 -7.99 22.46
C ALA A 200 -18.71 -8.30 23.80
#